data_AF-A0A133U941-F1
#
_entry.id   AF-A0A133U941-F1
#
_cell.length_a   1.000
_cell.length_b   1.000
_cell.length_c   1.000
_cell.angle_alpha   90.00
_cell.angle_beta   90.00
_cell.angle_gamma   90.00
#
_symmetry.space_group_name_H-M   'P 1'
#
loop_
_entity.id
_entity.type
_entity.pdbx_description
1 polymer ?
#
loop_
_entity_poly.entity_id
_entity_poly.type
_entity_poly.pdbx_seq_one_letter_code
_entity_poly.pdbx_strand_id
1 'polypeptide(L)'
;MVRNLSKIKLAIISIITLIIFTIPLCSAHVPKEVEGNNTLETALIVDDPTKSWAIYAKIHEKGEAQYYRLELEESQILRASLFVPNKDSFVPNLIIGGLSLETEGVLPDDVQIPEDYGYIVKEGNLEDPEYEPFTPASYYYLADFEKEIEDTGTYYVIVSDPDGEGNYGLAIGKEERYGLVEWIRVPLDIIKVRQWEGLSLLYIFLPMILTIIVGFFLLIWFGKSEPKRNYTVLGWLVVSSGLLYFGSGVMKFVEMIVASGKANPGPLIVVTVVFASLPVVLGIFTIRKGIEFNGDIYLKDRIYLAVYGILALFVWAGFILGSIIIFLASVLPSKILKK
;
A
#
# COMPACT_ATOMS: atom_id res chain seq x y z
N MET A 1 36.56 15.05 -6.77
CA MET A 1 35.85 14.82 -5.49
C MET A 1 34.61 15.70 -5.33
N VAL A 2 34.70 17.03 -5.51
CA VAL A 2 33.55 17.98 -5.42
C VAL A 2 32.40 17.67 -6.39
N ARG A 3 32.72 17.20 -7.60
CA ARG A 3 31.76 16.97 -8.70
C ARG A 3 30.86 15.72 -8.53
N ASN A 4 31.23 14.76 -7.67
CA ASN A 4 30.37 13.62 -7.32
C ASN A 4 29.48 13.92 -6.12
N LEU A 5 29.98 14.71 -5.15
CA LEU A 5 29.15 15.21 -4.05
C LEU A 5 28.01 16.11 -4.55
N SER A 6 28.25 16.94 -5.57
CA SER A 6 27.19 17.77 -6.15
C SER A 6 26.09 16.95 -6.82
N LYS A 7 26.45 15.87 -7.53
CA LYS A 7 25.47 14.97 -8.18
C LYS A 7 24.63 14.18 -7.17
N ILE A 8 25.23 13.70 -6.09
CA ILE A 8 24.52 12.97 -5.03
C ILE A 8 23.59 13.90 -4.25
N LYS A 9 24.06 15.11 -3.90
CA LYS A 9 23.22 16.14 -3.27
C LYS A 9 22.05 16.51 -4.17
N LEU A 10 22.29 16.70 -5.47
CA LEU A 10 21.24 16.99 -6.44
C LEU A 10 20.22 15.84 -6.53
N ALA A 11 20.67 14.59 -6.58
CA ALA A 11 19.79 13.42 -6.59
C ALA A 11 18.95 13.30 -5.30
N ILE A 12 19.55 13.53 -4.12
CA ILE A 12 18.83 13.54 -2.85
C ILE A 12 17.80 14.67 -2.82
N ILE A 13 18.17 15.88 -3.26
CA ILE A 13 17.24 17.00 -3.37
C ILE A 13 16.10 16.67 -4.33
N SER A 14 16.41 16.13 -5.52
CA SER A 14 15.37 15.72 -6.48
C SER A 14 14.45 14.63 -5.93
N ILE A 15 14.97 13.66 -5.18
CA ILE A 15 14.16 12.63 -4.51
C ILE A 15 13.27 13.26 -3.43
N ILE A 16 13.83 14.12 -2.58
CA ILE A 16 13.08 14.81 -1.52
C ILE A 16 11.99 15.70 -2.13
N THR A 17 12.33 16.47 -3.16
CA THR A 17 11.39 17.29 -3.92
C THR A 17 10.29 16.42 -4.54
N LEU A 18 10.64 15.28 -5.16
CA LEU A 18 9.67 14.36 -5.74
C LEU A 18 8.73 13.77 -4.67
N ILE A 19 9.27 13.31 -3.53
CA ILE A 19 8.49 12.81 -2.39
C ILE A 19 7.50 13.90 -1.91
N ILE A 20 7.98 15.13 -1.72
CA ILE A 20 7.15 16.25 -1.26
C ILE A 20 6.00 16.54 -2.25
N PHE A 21 6.24 16.44 -3.55
CA PHE A 21 5.22 16.67 -4.57
C PHE A 21 4.30 15.47 -4.83
N THR A 22 4.68 14.25 -4.43
CA THR A 22 3.84 13.04 -4.59
C THR A 22 3.02 12.70 -3.35
N ILE A 23 3.39 13.17 -2.15
CA ILE A 23 2.60 12.97 -0.91
C ILE A 23 1.13 13.42 -1.06
N PRO A 24 0.79 14.57 -1.70
CA PRO A 24 -0.59 15.03 -1.84
C PRO A 24 -1.42 14.23 -2.85
N LEU A 25 -0.79 13.31 -3.61
CA LEU A 25 -1.47 12.50 -4.61
C LEU A 25 -1.82 11.11 -4.07
N CYS A 26 -1.30 10.74 -2.90
CA CYS A 26 -1.44 9.39 -2.41
C CYS A 26 -2.86 9.09 -2.00
N SER A 27 -3.65 8.50 -2.90
CA SER A 27 -4.80 7.67 -2.53
C SER A 27 -4.28 6.37 -1.92
N ALA A 28 -3.86 6.45 -0.65
CA ALA A 28 -3.34 5.30 0.10
C ALA A 28 -4.35 4.91 1.17
N HIS A 29 -5.46 4.31 0.76
CA HIS A 29 -6.46 3.81 1.69
C HIS A 29 -5.84 2.99 2.83
N VAL A 30 -6.21 3.28 4.09
CA VAL A 30 -5.70 2.55 5.26
C VAL A 30 -6.50 1.26 5.43
N PRO A 31 -5.91 0.06 5.24
CA PRO A 31 -6.65 -1.18 5.35
C PRO A 31 -7.04 -1.46 6.80
N LYS A 32 -8.35 -1.64 7.02
CA LYS A 32 -8.90 -2.27 8.23
C LYS A 32 -9.40 -3.66 7.85
N GLU A 33 -8.86 -4.70 8.48
CA GLU A 33 -9.46 -6.03 8.51
C GLU A 33 -10.59 -6.00 9.54
N VAL A 34 -11.75 -6.50 9.17
CA VAL A 34 -12.96 -6.44 9.98
C VAL A 34 -13.55 -7.83 10.08
N GLU A 35 -13.84 -8.27 11.30
CA GLU A 35 -14.59 -9.49 11.58
C GLU A 35 -15.69 -9.14 12.58
N GLY A 36 -16.87 -9.75 12.41
CA GLY A 36 -17.96 -9.71 13.39
C GLY A 36 -18.90 -8.50 13.31
N ASN A 37 -18.80 -7.67 12.27
CA ASN A 37 -19.70 -6.54 12.03
C ASN A 37 -20.97 -6.95 11.26
N ASN A 38 -21.54 -8.09 11.62
CA ASN A 38 -22.61 -8.76 10.86
C ASN A 38 -24.03 -8.32 11.28
N THR A 39 -24.15 -7.34 12.17
CA THR A 39 -25.44 -6.82 12.68
C THR A 39 -25.38 -5.31 12.86
N LEU A 40 -26.53 -4.65 13.04
CA LEU A 40 -26.59 -3.22 13.34
C LEU A 40 -25.87 -2.88 14.66
N GLU A 41 -26.00 -3.72 15.68
CA GLU A 41 -25.38 -3.52 17.00
C GLU A 41 -23.86 -3.70 16.97
N THR A 42 -23.36 -4.57 16.10
CA THR A 42 -21.92 -4.84 15.96
C THR A 42 -21.29 -4.11 14.78
N ALA A 43 -22.03 -3.22 14.11
CA ALA A 43 -21.56 -2.45 12.97
C ALA A 43 -20.21 -1.77 13.25
N LEU A 44 -19.28 -1.88 12.30
CA LEU A 44 -17.97 -1.25 12.45
C LEU A 44 -18.13 0.27 12.40
N ILE A 45 -17.69 0.96 13.44
CA ILE A 45 -17.65 2.42 13.47
C ILE A 45 -16.52 2.91 12.54
N VAL A 46 -16.89 3.72 11.56
CA VAL A 46 -15.96 4.39 10.64
C VAL A 46 -15.66 5.78 11.20
N ASP A 47 -14.50 5.91 11.87
CA ASP A 47 -14.03 7.18 12.41
C ASP A 47 -13.75 8.19 11.29
N ASP A 48 -14.22 9.43 11.44
CA ASP A 48 -14.03 10.51 10.46
C ASP A 48 -14.44 10.09 9.04
N PRO A 49 -15.75 9.91 8.78
CA PRO A 49 -16.26 9.32 7.54
C PRO A 49 -16.08 10.20 6.29
N THR A 50 -15.64 11.46 6.44
CA THR A 50 -15.27 12.30 5.29
C THR A 50 -13.86 12.01 4.80
N LYS A 51 -12.98 11.47 5.66
CA LYS A 51 -11.65 10.97 5.27
C LYS A 51 -11.77 9.75 4.35
N SER A 52 -10.93 9.70 3.33
CA SER A 52 -10.82 8.58 2.40
C SER A 52 -10.23 7.33 3.09
N TRP A 53 -11.10 6.41 3.48
CA TRP A 53 -10.77 5.08 3.96
C TRP A 53 -10.98 4.05 2.84
N ALA A 54 -10.21 2.96 2.82
CA ALA A 54 -10.70 1.72 2.20
C ALA A 54 -10.52 0.56 3.13
N ILE A 55 -11.62 -0.16 3.26
CA ILE A 55 -11.80 -1.30 4.13
C ILE A 55 -11.70 -2.53 3.25
N TYR A 56 -10.90 -3.51 3.67
CA TYR A 56 -10.72 -4.76 2.93
C TYR A 56 -11.26 -5.88 3.81
N ALA A 57 -12.39 -6.45 3.38
CA ALA A 57 -13.17 -7.38 4.18
C ALA A 57 -13.61 -8.58 3.35
N LYS A 58 -14.31 -9.50 4.00
CA LYS A 58 -14.81 -10.72 3.41
C LYS A 58 -16.24 -10.98 3.86
N ILE A 59 -17.09 -11.42 2.93
CA ILE A 59 -18.33 -12.14 3.23
C ILE A 59 -17.94 -13.63 3.33
N HIS A 60 -18.15 -14.23 4.50
CA HIS A 60 -17.73 -15.58 4.85
C HIS A 60 -18.77 -16.63 4.51
N GLU A 61 -20.05 -16.29 4.56
CA GLU A 61 -21.14 -17.20 4.23
C GLU A 61 -22.25 -16.49 3.44
N LYS A 62 -23.04 -17.29 2.70
CA LYS A 62 -24.16 -16.78 1.90
C LYS A 62 -25.23 -16.17 2.80
N GLY A 63 -25.77 -15.02 2.40
CA GLY A 63 -26.77 -14.29 3.18
C GLY A 63 -26.18 -13.55 4.38
N GLU A 64 -24.85 -13.46 4.49
CA GLU A 64 -24.21 -12.58 5.46
C GLU A 64 -24.18 -11.14 4.91
N ALA A 65 -24.52 -10.19 5.78
CA ALA A 65 -24.38 -8.75 5.53
C ALA A 65 -23.36 -8.16 6.48
N GLN A 66 -22.59 -7.19 5.99
CA GLN A 66 -21.54 -6.50 6.73
C GLN A 66 -21.88 -5.04 6.91
N TYR A 67 -21.91 -4.58 8.16
CA TYR A 67 -22.45 -3.29 8.55
C TYR A 67 -21.34 -2.31 8.96
N TYR A 68 -21.44 -1.09 8.47
CA TYR A 68 -20.53 0.02 8.75
C TYR A 68 -21.36 1.22 9.21
N ARG A 69 -21.05 1.73 10.39
CA ARG A 69 -21.74 2.87 11.00
C ARG A 69 -20.92 4.14 10.81
N LEU A 70 -21.58 5.18 10.31
CA LEU A 70 -21.00 6.50 10.08
C LEU A 70 -21.80 7.55 10.85
N GLU A 71 -21.10 8.50 11.47
CA GLU A 71 -21.73 9.71 12.03
C GLU A 71 -21.42 10.89 11.12
N LEU A 72 -22.44 11.46 10.50
CA LEU A 72 -22.29 12.53 9.52
C LEU A 72 -23.09 13.76 9.96
N GLU A 73 -22.55 14.93 9.67
CA GLU A 73 -23.19 16.23 9.87
C GLU A 73 -23.91 16.69 8.59
N GLU A 74 -24.88 17.59 8.75
CA GLU A 74 -25.56 18.27 7.64
C GLU A 74 -24.52 18.88 6.67
N SER A 75 -24.79 18.76 5.37
CA SER A 75 -23.91 19.18 4.27
C SER A 75 -22.58 18.43 4.13
N GLN A 76 -22.29 17.41 4.95
CA GLN A 76 -21.20 16.48 4.63
C GLN A 76 -21.59 15.57 3.46
N ILE A 77 -20.60 14.92 2.84
CA ILE A 77 -20.81 14.00 1.71
C ILE A 77 -20.65 12.56 2.19
N LEU A 78 -21.70 11.74 2.07
CA LEU A 78 -21.60 10.30 2.17
C LEU A 78 -21.13 9.76 0.82
N ARG A 79 -19.86 9.38 0.76
CA ARG A 79 -19.27 8.68 -0.38
C ARG A 79 -18.98 7.24 0.03
N ALA A 80 -19.48 6.30 -0.76
CA ALA A 80 -19.17 4.89 -0.64
C ALA A 80 -18.93 4.30 -2.04
N SER A 81 -17.91 3.44 -2.18
CA SER A 81 -17.59 2.76 -3.42
C SER A 81 -17.19 1.31 -3.11
N LEU A 82 -17.92 0.37 -3.70
CA LEU A 82 -17.76 -1.06 -3.49
C LEU A 82 -16.98 -1.67 -4.67
N PHE A 83 -15.98 -2.48 -4.37
CA PHE A 83 -15.17 -3.15 -5.39
C PHE A 83 -14.74 -4.55 -4.96
N VAL A 84 -14.29 -5.37 -5.90
CA VAL A 84 -13.77 -6.72 -5.67
C VAL A 84 -12.41 -6.91 -6.36
N PRO A 85 -11.53 -7.80 -5.84
CA PRO A 85 -10.20 -8.00 -6.40
C PRO A 85 -10.17 -8.86 -7.66
N ASN A 86 -11.23 -9.66 -7.89
CA ASN A 86 -11.32 -10.62 -8.99
C ASN A 86 -12.72 -10.62 -9.61
N LYS A 87 -12.81 -11.00 -10.89
CA LYS A 87 -14.04 -11.06 -11.71
C LYS A 87 -14.91 -12.31 -11.48
N ASP A 88 -14.73 -12.98 -10.35
CA ASP A 88 -15.48 -14.21 -10.07
C ASP A 88 -16.99 -13.92 -9.86
N SER A 89 -17.81 -14.95 -9.66
CA SER A 89 -19.28 -14.82 -9.54
C SER A 89 -19.78 -14.10 -8.28
N PHE A 90 -18.89 -13.49 -7.49
CA PHE A 90 -19.22 -12.74 -6.29
C PHE A 90 -19.40 -11.26 -6.65
N VAL A 91 -20.64 -10.78 -6.58
CA VAL A 91 -21.02 -9.42 -6.98
C VAL A 91 -21.95 -8.85 -5.90
N PRO A 92 -21.39 -8.45 -4.74
CA PRO A 92 -22.18 -7.93 -3.64
C PRO A 92 -22.87 -6.61 -3.99
N ASN A 93 -23.96 -6.34 -3.28
CA ASN A 93 -24.71 -5.10 -3.33
C ASN A 93 -24.19 -4.10 -2.28
N LEU A 94 -24.31 -2.82 -2.60
CA LEU A 94 -24.04 -1.71 -1.69
C LEU A 94 -25.38 -1.11 -1.24
N ILE A 95 -25.61 -1.05 0.07
CA ILE A 95 -26.85 -0.56 0.66
C ILE A 95 -26.53 0.59 1.61
N ILE A 96 -27.29 1.67 1.53
CA ILE A 96 -27.14 2.85 2.38
C ILE A 96 -28.42 3.05 3.18
N GLY A 97 -28.32 3.15 4.51
CA GLY A 97 -29.44 3.41 5.41
C GLY A 97 -29.28 4.73 6.16
N GLY A 98 -30.36 5.48 6.33
CA GLY A 98 -30.35 6.76 7.06
C GLY A 98 -31.75 7.32 7.28
N LEU A 99 -31.92 8.12 8.34
CA LEU A 99 -33.21 8.67 8.77
C LEU A 99 -33.94 9.47 7.67
N SER A 100 -33.19 10.20 6.85
CA SER A 100 -33.73 11.11 5.83
C SER A 100 -33.46 10.62 4.40
N LEU A 101 -33.23 9.33 4.22
CA LEU A 101 -33.13 8.74 2.89
C LEU A 101 -34.52 8.34 2.40
N GLU A 102 -34.78 8.54 1.12
CA GLU A 102 -35.94 7.93 0.46
C GLU A 102 -35.63 6.46 0.18
N THR A 103 -36.64 5.59 0.30
CA THR A 103 -36.50 4.17 0.01
C THR A 103 -36.41 3.92 -1.50
N GLU A 104 -35.30 3.33 -1.95
CA GLU A 104 -35.03 2.97 -3.34
C GLU A 104 -34.46 1.54 -3.44
N GLY A 105 -35.07 0.72 -4.29
CA GLY A 105 -34.65 -0.67 -4.53
C GLY A 105 -35.29 -1.70 -3.59
N VAL A 106 -34.88 -2.96 -3.73
CA VAL A 106 -35.39 -4.09 -2.94
C VAL A 106 -34.34 -4.49 -1.92
N LEU A 107 -34.68 -4.43 -0.63
CA LEU A 107 -33.79 -4.83 0.45
C LEU A 107 -33.66 -6.37 0.45
N PRO A 108 -32.44 -6.93 0.48
CA PRO A 108 -32.27 -8.37 0.68
C PRO A 108 -32.86 -8.82 2.03
N ASP A 109 -33.44 -10.02 2.07
CA ASP A 109 -34.13 -10.56 3.27
C ASP A 109 -33.21 -10.63 4.51
N ASP A 110 -31.90 -10.76 4.29
CA ASP A 110 -30.89 -10.95 5.32
C ASP A 110 -30.33 -9.62 5.87
N VAL A 111 -30.79 -8.49 5.33
CA VAL A 111 -30.32 -7.14 5.69
C VAL A 111 -31.31 -6.46 6.64
N GLN A 112 -30.79 -5.88 7.71
CA GLN A 112 -31.55 -5.14 8.70
C GLN A 112 -31.29 -3.63 8.56
N ILE A 113 -32.34 -2.83 8.70
CA ILE A 113 -32.30 -1.37 8.73
C ILE A 113 -33.14 -0.92 9.94
N PRO A 114 -32.74 0.13 10.68
CA PRO A 114 -33.58 0.68 11.75
C PRO A 114 -34.99 1.04 11.25
N GLU A 115 -36.03 0.83 12.06
CA GLU A 115 -37.43 0.96 11.62
C GLU A 115 -37.80 2.34 11.08
N ASP A 116 -37.14 3.39 11.55
CA ASP A 116 -37.36 4.78 11.17
C ASP A 116 -36.48 5.24 10.00
N TYR A 117 -35.63 4.37 9.46
CA TYR A 117 -34.67 4.72 8.40
C TYR A 117 -35.22 4.37 7.02
N GLY A 118 -35.00 5.24 6.05
CA GLY A 118 -35.06 4.87 4.65
C GLY A 118 -33.75 4.24 4.17
N TYR A 119 -33.77 3.66 2.98
CA TYR A 119 -32.61 2.96 2.43
C TYR A 119 -32.50 3.06 0.92
N ILE A 120 -31.27 3.02 0.39
CA ILE A 120 -31.00 2.97 -1.04
C ILE A 120 -30.17 1.73 -1.32
N VAL A 121 -30.67 0.85 -2.18
CA VAL A 121 -29.95 -0.34 -2.65
C VAL A 121 -29.32 -0.05 -4.01
N LYS A 122 -27.99 -0.18 -4.10
CA LYS A 122 -27.23 -0.17 -5.34
C LYS A 122 -26.80 -1.60 -5.64
N GLU A 123 -27.47 -2.22 -6.61
CA GLU A 123 -27.10 -3.55 -7.10
C GLU A 123 -25.69 -3.51 -7.68
N GLY A 124 -24.87 -4.49 -7.31
CA GLY A 124 -23.52 -4.60 -7.83
C GLY A 124 -23.55 -4.92 -9.33
N ASN A 125 -22.81 -4.16 -10.11
CA ASN A 125 -22.62 -4.41 -11.54
C ASN A 125 -21.15 -4.51 -11.85
N LEU A 126 -20.71 -5.64 -12.40
CA LEU A 126 -19.30 -5.87 -12.64
C LEU A 126 -18.82 -5.10 -13.88
N GLU A 127 -18.13 -3.99 -13.64
CA GLU A 127 -17.54 -3.15 -14.68
C GLU A 127 -16.15 -3.65 -15.14
N ASP A 128 -15.55 -2.94 -16.09
CA ASP A 128 -14.15 -3.16 -16.46
C ASP A 128 -13.23 -2.77 -15.29
N PRO A 129 -12.11 -3.48 -15.07
CA PRO A 129 -11.26 -3.22 -13.93
C PRO A 129 -10.52 -1.90 -14.10
N GLU A 130 -10.38 -1.18 -13.00
CA GLU A 130 -9.61 0.04 -12.91
C GLU A 130 -8.20 -0.22 -12.38
N TYR A 131 -7.25 0.58 -12.85
CA TYR A 131 -5.86 0.50 -12.45
C TYR A 131 -5.58 1.40 -11.25
N GLU A 132 -5.08 0.82 -10.17
CA GLU A 132 -4.57 1.58 -9.02
C GLU A 132 -3.07 1.86 -9.24
N PRO A 133 -2.61 3.12 -9.24
CA PRO A 133 -1.22 3.46 -9.56
C PRO A 133 -0.21 3.53 -8.40
N PHE A 134 -0.61 3.76 -7.15
CA PHE A 134 0.33 3.93 -6.01
C PHE A 134 0.91 2.60 -5.53
N THR A 135 0.06 1.59 -5.52
CA THR A 135 0.26 0.22 -5.07
C THR A 135 -0.25 -0.70 -6.18
N PRO A 136 0.46 -0.77 -7.33
CA PRO A 136 -0.05 -1.27 -8.60
C PRO A 136 -0.96 -2.49 -8.47
N ALA A 137 -2.25 -2.28 -8.72
CA ALA A 137 -3.31 -3.28 -8.58
C ALA A 137 -4.38 -3.07 -9.64
N SER A 138 -5.34 -4.01 -9.70
CA SER A 138 -6.53 -3.86 -10.52
C SER A 138 -7.75 -4.33 -9.78
N TYR A 139 -8.76 -3.48 -9.70
CA TYR A 139 -10.00 -3.73 -8.96
C TYR A 139 -11.20 -3.56 -9.87
N TYR A 140 -12.23 -4.36 -9.62
CA TYR A 140 -13.50 -4.28 -10.32
C TYR A 140 -14.47 -3.51 -9.43
N TYR A 141 -14.79 -2.28 -9.79
CA TYR A 141 -15.80 -1.50 -9.10
C TYR A 141 -17.19 -2.02 -9.46
N LEU A 142 -18.05 -2.09 -8.45
CA LEU A 142 -19.36 -2.73 -8.54
C LEU A 142 -20.51 -1.74 -8.36
N ALA A 143 -20.37 -0.84 -7.39
CA ALA A 143 -21.40 0.11 -7.05
C ALA A 143 -20.79 1.35 -6.41
N ASP A 144 -21.38 2.49 -6.74
CA ASP A 144 -20.98 3.79 -6.23
C ASP A 144 -22.18 4.52 -5.65
N PHE A 145 -21.97 5.15 -4.51
CA PHE A 145 -22.93 6.06 -3.90
C PHE A 145 -22.24 7.35 -3.52
N GLU A 146 -22.92 8.47 -3.80
CA GLU A 146 -22.50 9.79 -3.38
C GLU A 146 -23.74 10.65 -3.15
N LYS A 147 -23.90 11.18 -1.94
CA LYS A 147 -24.96 12.15 -1.62
C LYS A 147 -24.48 13.12 -0.54
N GLU A 148 -24.82 14.39 -0.70
CA GLU A 148 -24.76 15.37 0.38
C GLU A 148 -25.92 15.12 1.34
N ILE A 149 -25.64 14.94 2.63
CA ILE A 149 -26.66 14.59 3.62
C ILE A 149 -27.36 15.82 4.18
N GLU A 150 -28.68 15.69 4.30
CA GLU A 150 -29.59 16.77 4.69
C GLU A 150 -29.77 16.87 6.20
N ASP A 151 -29.56 15.78 6.93
CA ASP A 151 -29.76 15.73 8.38
C ASP A 151 -28.52 15.18 9.08
N THR A 152 -28.16 15.80 10.18
CA THR A 152 -27.09 15.31 11.05
C THR A 152 -27.56 14.03 11.75
N GLY A 153 -26.76 12.96 11.66
CA GLY A 153 -27.09 11.72 12.36
C GLY A 153 -26.27 10.52 11.93
N THR A 154 -26.76 9.36 12.37
CA THR A 154 -26.14 8.07 12.10
C THR A 154 -26.62 7.52 10.77
N TYR A 155 -25.67 7.13 9.92
CA TYR A 155 -25.89 6.44 8.65
C TYR A 155 -25.25 5.07 8.69
N TYR A 156 -25.79 4.13 7.91
CA TYR A 156 -25.22 2.81 7.71
C TYR A 156 -24.84 2.61 6.26
N VAL A 157 -23.63 2.09 6.03
CA VAL A 157 -23.22 1.48 4.77
C VAL A 157 -23.18 -0.02 5.00
N ILE A 158 -23.84 -0.78 4.14
CA ILE A 158 -24.00 -2.22 4.28
C ILE A 158 -23.57 -2.88 2.98
N VAL A 159 -22.79 -3.95 3.10
CA VAL A 159 -22.38 -4.78 1.97
C VAL A 159 -22.97 -6.17 2.17
N SER A 160 -23.71 -6.66 1.18
CA SER A 160 -24.39 -7.96 1.27
C SER A 160 -24.40 -8.66 -0.08
N ASP A 161 -24.24 -9.98 -0.05
CA ASP A 161 -24.48 -10.85 -1.20
C ASP A 161 -25.36 -12.03 -0.72
N PRO A 162 -26.61 -12.17 -1.23
CA PRO A 162 -27.49 -13.25 -0.80
C PRO A 162 -27.01 -14.64 -1.26
N ASP A 163 -26.23 -14.71 -2.34
CA ASP A 163 -25.92 -15.95 -3.03
C ASP A 163 -24.43 -16.33 -2.98
N GLY A 164 -23.56 -15.38 -2.67
CA GLY A 164 -22.12 -15.48 -2.78
C GLY A 164 -21.35 -15.32 -1.47
N GLU A 165 -20.09 -15.70 -1.52
CA GLU A 165 -19.07 -15.41 -0.50
C GLU A 165 -17.83 -14.89 -1.23
N GLY A 166 -17.05 -14.02 -0.58
CA GLY A 166 -15.89 -13.45 -1.25
C GLY A 166 -15.31 -12.21 -0.60
N ASN A 167 -14.14 -11.83 -1.10
CA ASN A 167 -13.39 -10.67 -0.67
C ASN A 167 -13.92 -9.43 -1.38
N TYR A 168 -14.25 -8.39 -0.62
CA TYR A 168 -14.65 -7.09 -1.15
C TYR A 168 -13.86 -5.95 -0.48
N GLY A 169 -13.75 -4.87 -1.21
CA GLY A 169 -13.21 -3.61 -0.74
C GLY A 169 -14.32 -2.57 -0.70
N LEU A 170 -14.31 -1.74 0.34
CA LEU A 170 -15.25 -0.65 0.52
C LEU A 170 -14.48 0.63 0.79
N ALA A 171 -14.49 1.55 -0.18
CA ALA A 171 -13.95 2.89 0.00
C ALA A 171 -15.04 3.82 0.56
N ILE A 172 -14.71 4.57 1.61
CA ILE A 172 -15.61 5.53 2.27
C ILE A 172 -14.92 6.89 2.33
N GLY A 173 -15.69 7.96 2.12
CA GLY A 173 -15.19 9.33 2.21
C GLY A 173 -14.43 9.77 0.97
N LYS A 174 -13.91 11.00 1.00
CA LYS A 174 -13.23 11.65 -0.14
C LYS A 174 -11.93 12.36 0.23
N GLU A 175 -11.79 12.78 1.48
CA GLU A 175 -10.68 13.63 1.88
C GLU A 175 -9.41 12.80 2.10
N GLU A 176 -8.42 13.03 1.25
CA GLU A 176 -7.11 12.42 1.36
C GLU A 176 -6.30 13.07 2.50
N ARG A 177 -6.42 12.53 3.72
CA ARG A 177 -5.69 12.99 4.91
C ARG A 177 -4.86 11.84 5.51
N TYR A 178 -3.54 11.89 5.28
CA TYR A 178 -2.60 10.85 5.73
C TYR A 178 -1.65 11.33 6.83
N GLY A 179 -1.67 10.62 7.95
CA GLY A 179 -0.70 10.79 9.03
C GLY A 179 0.64 10.15 8.71
N LEU A 180 1.69 10.59 9.41
CA LEU A 180 3.04 10.03 9.27
C LEU A 180 3.10 8.52 9.57
N VAL A 181 2.35 8.08 10.59
CA VAL A 181 2.30 6.67 10.97
C VAL A 181 1.62 5.83 9.90
N GLU A 182 0.53 6.34 9.32
CA GLU A 182 -0.18 5.69 8.21
C GLU A 182 0.76 5.56 7.01
N TRP A 183 1.47 6.64 6.65
CA TRP A 183 2.46 6.63 5.57
C TRP A 183 3.54 5.57 5.75
N ILE A 184 4.16 5.47 6.93
CA ILE A 184 5.27 4.53 7.16
C ILE A 184 4.79 3.08 7.18
N ARG A 185 3.50 2.83 7.49
CA ARG A 185 2.92 1.47 7.56
C ARG A 185 2.46 0.93 6.22
N VAL A 186 2.22 1.77 5.22
CA VAL A 186 1.80 1.37 3.86
C VAL A 186 2.52 0.10 3.33
N PRO A 187 3.84 -0.08 3.44
CA PRO A 187 4.50 -1.27 2.89
C PRO A 187 4.10 -2.57 3.57
N LEU A 188 3.72 -2.53 4.85
CA LEU A 188 3.23 -3.69 5.60
C LEU A 188 1.76 -3.94 5.26
N ASP A 189 0.99 -2.87 5.18
CA ASP A 189 -0.44 -2.87 4.91
C ASP A 189 -0.74 -3.43 3.50
N ILE A 190 0.07 -3.09 2.49
CA ILE A 190 -0.03 -3.65 1.13
C ILE A 190 0.11 -5.17 1.14
N ILE A 191 0.97 -5.76 1.97
CA ILE A 191 1.13 -7.23 2.02
C ILE A 191 -0.19 -7.89 2.44
N LYS A 192 -0.89 -7.30 3.41
CA LYS A 192 -2.21 -7.78 3.82
C LYS A 192 -3.23 -7.64 2.68
N VAL A 193 -3.23 -6.50 1.99
CA VAL A 193 -4.10 -6.28 0.82
C VAL A 193 -3.82 -7.33 -0.27
N ARG A 194 -2.55 -7.65 -0.57
CA ARG A 194 -2.21 -8.72 -1.53
C ARG A 194 -2.69 -10.11 -1.07
N GLN A 195 -2.65 -10.40 0.23
CA GLN A 195 -3.21 -11.64 0.75
C GLN A 195 -4.75 -11.67 0.65
N TRP A 196 -5.39 -10.52 0.89
CA TRP A 196 -6.82 -10.32 0.66
C TRP A 196 -7.19 -10.44 -0.83
N GLU A 197 -6.31 -10.07 -1.76
CA GLU A 197 -6.49 -10.36 -3.20
C GLU A 197 -6.37 -11.87 -3.54
N GLY A 198 -5.94 -12.70 -2.59
CA GLY A 198 -5.75 -14.14 -2.74
C GLY A 198 -4.30 -14.55 -3.07
N LEU A 199 -3.33 -13.64 -3.01
CA LEU A 199 -1.94 -13.95 -3.33
C LEU A 199 -1.20 -14.58 -2.13
N SER A 200 -0.42 -15.62 -2.40
CA SER A 200 0.47 -16.20 -1.39
C SER A 200 1.67 -15.31 -1.10
N LEU A 201 2.19 -15.34 0.13
CA LEU A 201 3.42 -14.61 0.51
C LEU A 201 4.60 -14.93 -0.40
N LEU A 202 4.75 -16.20 -0.80
CA LEU A 202 5.81 -16.58 -1.73
C LEU A 202 5.67 -15.86 -3.06
N TYR A 203 4.45 -15.79 -3.62
CA TYR A 203 4.20 -15.09 -4.88
C TYR A 203 4.54 -13.60 -4.78
N ILE A 204 4.09 -12.94 -3.70
CA ILE A 204 4.35 -11.52 -3.44
C ILE A 204 5.85 -11.24 -3.37
N PHE A 205 6.60 -12.02 -2.58
CA PHE A 205 8.02 -11.79 -2.35
C PHE A 205 8.95 -12.41 -3.41
N LEU A 206 8.45 -13.25 -4.33
CA LEU A 206 9.28 -13.97 -5.29
C LEU A 206 10.20 -13.05 -6.11
N PRO A 207 9.74 -11.92 -6.68
CA PRO A 207 10.61 -11.01 -7.43
C PRO A 207 11.77 -10.46 -6.59
N MET A 208 11.49 -10.12 -5.33
CA MET A 208 12.49 -9.65 -4.37
C MET A 208 13.48 -10.76 -4.00
N ILE A 209 12.98 -11.96 -3.69
CA ILE A 209 13.83 -13.12 -3.34
C ILE A 209 14.79 -13.44 -4.48
N LEU A 210 14.29 -13.50 -5.72
CA LEU A 210 15.11 -13.74 -6.91
C LEU A 210 16.15 -12.62 -7.10
N THR A 211 15.76 -11.37 -6.89
CA THR A 211 16.68 -10.23 -6.94
C THR A 211 17.82 -10.38 -5.94
N ILE A 212 17.52 -10.77 -4.70
CA ILE A 212 18.51 -10.95 -3.65
C ILE A 212 19.46 -12.10 -3.99
N ILE A 213 18.92 -13.26 -4.40
CA ILE A 213 19.70 -14.44 -4.79
C ILE A 213 20.64 -14.11 -5.96
N VAL A 214 20.11 -13.52 -7.03
CA VAL A 214 20.89 -13.13 -8.21
C VAL A 214 21.91 -12.07 -7.83
N GLY A 215 21.54 -11.08 -7.02
CA GLY A 215 22.43 -10.02 -6.56
C GLY A 215 23.64 -10.56 -5.79
N PHE A 216 23.42 -11.44 -4.82
CA PHE A 216 24.51 -12.10 -4.10
C PHE A 216 25.34 -13.01 -4.99
N PHE A 217 24.71 -13.79 -5.88
CA PHE A 217 25.41 -14.63 -6.83
C PHE A 217 26.38 -13.80 -7.70
N LEU A 218 25.90 -12.69 -8.28
CA LEU A 218 26.72 -11.80 -9.11
C LEU A 218 27.86 -11.17 -8.30
N LEU A 219 27.60 -10.75 -7.06
CA LEU A 219 28.64 -10.16 -6.20
C LEU A 219 29.76 -11.14 -5.86
N ILE A 220 29.41 -12.39 -5.57
CA ILE A 220 30.39 -13.46 -5.32
C ILE A 220 31.12 -13.81 -6.60
N TRP A 221 30.40 -13.94 -7.72
CA TRP A 221 30.97 -14.29 -9.02
C TRP A 221 31.98 -13.25 -9.51
N PHE A 222 31.60 -11.98 -9.55
CA PHE A 222 32.50 -10.89 -9.96
C PHE A 222 33.59 -10.60 -8.92
N GLY A 223 33.32 -10.88 -7.63
CA GLY A 223 34.33 -10.77 -6.57
C GLY A 223 35.51 -11.73 -6.75
N LYS A 224 35.30 -12.91 -7.38
CA LYS A 224 36.38 -13.86 -7.68
C LYS A 224 37.46 -13.29 -8.60
N SER A 225 37.13 -12.30 -9.42
CA SER A 225 38.07 -11.64 -10.32
C SER A 225 38.96 -10.59 -9.63
N GLU A 226 38.67 -10.23 -8.37
CA GLU A 226 39.44 -9.25 -7.57
C GLU A 226 39.98 -9.89 -6.28
N PRO A 227 41.15 -10.56 -6.30
CA PRO A 227 41.66 -11.35 -5.17
C PRO A 227 41.98 -10.58 -3.87
N LYS A 228 41.82 -9.25 -3.85
CA LYS A 228 42.02 -8.39 -2.66
C LYS A 228 40.71 -7.87 -2.04
N ARG A 229 39.55 -8.24 -2.59
CA ARG A 229 38.25 -7.71 -2.16
C ARG A 229 37.71 -8.49 -0.97
N ASN A 230 38.02 -8.03 0.23
CA ASN A 230 37.41 -8.52 1.47
C ASN A 230 36.22 -7.64 1.85
N TYR A 231 35.01 -8.20 1.78
CA TYR A 231 33.82 -7.52 2.29
C TYR A 231 33.81 -7.58 3.81
N THR A 232 33.82 -6.40 4.43
CA THR A 232 33.58 -6.24 5.87
C THR A 232 32.13 -6.59 6.22
N VAL A 233 31.84 -6.90 7.48
CA VAL A 233 30.47 -7.03 8.01
C VAL A 233 29.63 -5.82 7.61
N LEU A 234 30.18 -4.60 7.69
CA LEU A 234 29.48 -3.39 7.22
C LEU A 234 29.12 -3.47 5.73
N GLY A 235 30.09 -3.82 4.88
CA GLY A 235 29.86 -3.96 3.44
C GLY A 235 28.70 -4.91 3.15
N TRP A 236 28.66 -6.06 3.82
CA TRP A 236 27.55 -7.02 3.70
C TRP A 236 26.21 -6.48 4.15
N LEU A 237 26.14 -5.80 5.31
CA LEU A 237 24.89 -5.20 5.80
C LEU A 237 24.35 -4.14 4.84
N VAL A 238 25.25 -3.30 4.31
CA VAL A 238 24.88 -2.21 3.39
C VAL A 238 24.46 -2.79 2.03
N VAL A 239 25.19 -3.76 1.48
CA VAL A 239 24.79 -4.46 0.26
C VAL A 239 23.44 -5.16 0.42
N SER A 240 23.22 -5.86 1.54
CA SER A 240 21.95 -6.54 1.83
C SER A 240 20.78 -5.56 1.85
N SER A 241 20.97 -4.42 2.52
CA SER A 241 19.97 -3.33 2.55
C SER A 241 19.70 -2.79 1.14
N GLY A 242 20.76 -2.58 0.35
CA GLY A 242 20.62 -2.11 -1.03
C GLY A 242 19.93 -3.11 -1.96
N LEU A 243 20.15 -4.42 -1.77
CA LEU A 243 19.43 -5.48 -2.50
C LEU A 243 17.95 -5.55 -2.11
N LEU A 244 17.62 -5.35 -0.83
CA LEU A 244 16.23 -5.23 -0.37
C LEU A 244 15.54 -4.01 -1.01
N TYR A 245 16.22 -2.86 -1.06
CA TYR A 245 15.71 -1.66 -1.72
C TYR A 245 15.47 -1.90 -3.21
N PHE A 246 16.47 -2.43 -3.91
CA PHE A 246 16.36 -2.74 -5.34
C PHE A 246 15.22 -3.74 -5.60
N GLY A 247 15.18 -4.83 -4.82
CA GLY A 247 14.15 -5.87 -4.92
C GLY A 247 12.74 -5.34 -4.70
N SER A 248 12.54 -4.36 -3.80
CA SER A 248 11.22 -3.77 -3.58
C SER A 248 10.73 -2.97 -4.79
N GLY A 249 11.64 -2.29 -5.49
CA GLY A 249 11.30 -1.62 -6.75
C GLY A 249 11.02 -2.60 -7.88
N VAL A 250 11.82 -3.67 -8.00
CA VAL A 250 11.56 -4.75 -8.97
C VAL A 250 10.19 -5.39 -8.74
N MET A 251 9.84 -5.67 -7.49
CA MET A 251 8.54 -6.23 -7.13
C MET A 251 7.40 -5.32 -7.57
N LYS A 252 7.47 -3.99 -7.31
CA LYS A 252 6.48 -3.02 -7.80
C LYS A 252 6.38 -3.00 -9.33
N PHE A 253 7.48 -3.13 -10.06
CA PHE A 253 7.44 -3.22 -11.53
C PHE A 253 6.75 -4.52 -12.00
N VAL A 254 6.94 -5.63 -11.29
CA VAL A 254 6.23 -6.88 -11.60
C VAL A 254 4.73 -6.72 -11.32
N GLU A 255 4.36 -6.16 -10.17
CA GLU A 255 2.96 -5.83 -9.85
C GLU A 255 2.34 -4.91 -10.90
N MET A 256 3.06 -3.88 -11.35
CA MET A 256 2.63 -2.98 -12.42
C MET A 256 2.33 -3.74 -13.72
N ILE A 257 3.17 -4.70 -14.11
CA ILE A 257 2.97 -5.52 -15.32
C ILE A 257 1.73 -6.40 -15.17
N VAL A 258 1.55 -7.03 -14.01
CA VAL A 258 0.39 -7.89 -13.72
C VAL A 258 -0.90 -7.08 -13.75
N ALA A 259 -0.95 -5.94 -13.05
CA ALA A 259 -2.10 -5.04 -13.01
C ALA A 259 -2.43 -4.47 -14.41
N SER A 260 -1.42 -4.02 -15.16
CA SER A 260 -1.64 -3.53 -16.54
C SER A 260 -2.12 -4.62 -17.51
N GLY A 261 -1.94 -5.89 -17.18
CA GLY A 261 -2.50 -7.02 -17.94
C GLY A 261 -4.00 -7.22 -17.69
N LYS A 262 -4.55 -6.65 -16.60
CA LYS A 262 -5.96 -6.72 -16.23
C LYS A 262 -6.72 -5.43 -16.56
N ALA A 263 -6.15 -4.27 -16.18
CA ALA A 263 -6.75 -2.96 -16.35
C ALA A 263 -5.91 -2.06 -17.28
N ASN A 264 -6.55 -1.12 -17.96
CA ASN A 264 -5.82 -0.11 -18.74
C ASN A 264 -5.23 0.95 -17.80
N PRO A 265 -3.90 1.07 -17.69
CA PRO A 265 -3.29 1.96 -16.71
C PRO A 265 -3.27 3.43 -17.16
N GLY A 266 -3.58 3.71 -18.43
CA GLY A 266 -3.64 5.07 -18.98
C GLY A 266 -2.38 5.91 -18.66
N PRO A 267 -2.54 7.23 -18.46
CA PRO A 267 -1.44 8.10 -18.03
C PRO A 267 -0.96 7.84 -16.59
N LEU A 268 -1.78 7.21 -15.74
CA LEU A 268 -1.48 7.00 -14.32
C LEU A 268 -0.33 6.01 -14.09
N ILE A 269 0.01 5.19 -15.08
CA ILE A 269 1.21 4.31 -15.04
C ILE A 269 2.51 5.07 -14.69
N VAL A 270 2.59 6.37 -15.04
CA VAL A 270 3.76 7.21 -14.76
C VAL A 270 4.00 7.33 -13.26
N VAL A 271 2.93 7.40 -12.45
CA VAL A 271 3.01 7.45 -10.99
C VAL A 271 3.69 6.18 -10.48
N THR A 272 3.25 5.01 -10.95
CA THR A 272 3.83 3.72 -10.58
C THR A 272 5.30 3.63 -10.96
N VAL A 273 5.66 4.04 -12.18
CA VAL A 273 7.05 4.04 -12.65
C VAL A 273 7.93 4.89 -11.73
N VAL A 274 7.46 6.07 -11.31
CA VAL A 274 8.18 6.93 -10.36
C VAL A 274 8.40 6.22 -9.02
N PHE A 275 7.32 5.71 -8.41
CA PHE A 275 7.39 5.06 -7.09
C PHE A 275 8.18 3.74 -7.11
N ALA A 276 8.18 3.00 -8.22
CA ALA A 276 8.99 1.80 -8.39
C ALA A 276 10.48 2.14 -8.64
N SER A 277 10.77 3.24 -9.33
CA SER A 277 12.14 3.67 -9.63
C SER A 277 12.89 4.19 -8.40
N LEU A 278 12.20 4.84 -7.46
CA LEU A 278 12.81 5.41 -6.25
C LEU A 278 13.60 4.35 -5.43
N PRO A 279 13.02 3.20 -5.03
CA PRO A 279 13.75 2.11 -4.38
C PRO A 279 14.87 1.51 -5.23
N VAL A 280 14.69 1.40 -6.55
CA VAL A 280 15.73 0.89 -7.47
C VAL A 280 16.96 1.79 -7.44
N VAL A 281 16.77 3.09 -7.62
CA VAL A 281 17.86 4.07 -7.63
C VAL A 281 18.57 4.11 -6.28
N LEU A 282 17.81 4.15 -5.17
CA LEU A 282 18.38 4.13 -3.83
C LEU A 282 19.13 2.82 -3.55
N GLY A 283 18.61 1.68 -4.01
CA GLY A 283 19.26 0.38 -3.96
C GLY A 283 20.59 0.36 -4.70
N ILE A 284 20.66 0.88 -5.93
CA ILE A 284 21.90 0.97 -6.71
C ILE A 284 22.96 1.78 -5.96
N PHE A 285 22.61 2.96 -5.43
CA PHE A 285 23.55 3.79 -4.68
C PHE A 285 24.03 3.10 -3.39
N THR A 286 23.12 2.42 -2.70
CA THR A 286 23.41 1.69 -1.47
C THR A 286 24.32 0.49 -1.72
N ILE A 287 24.04 -0.32 -2.75
CA ILE A 287 24.90 -1.46 -3.15
C ILE A 287 26.30 -0.97 -3.52
N ARG A 288 26.41 0.08 -4.34
CA ARG A 288 27.70 0.67 -4.72
C ARG A 288 28.48 1.13 -3.50
N LYS A 289 27.82 1.80 -2.56
CA LYS A 289 28.44 2.23 -1.31
C LYS A 289 28.89 1.04 -0.44
N GLY A 290 28.09 -0.01 -0.39
CA GLY A 290 28.41 -1.27 0.30
C GLY A 290 29.67 -1.95 -0.24
N ILE A 291 29.81 -1.95 -1.56
CA ILE A 291 30.97 -2.48 -2.29
C ILE A 291 32.25 -1.68 -2.00
N GLU A 292 32.15 -0.36 -1.83
CA GLU A 292 33.28 0.52 -1.57
C GLU A 292 33.85 0.40 -0.14
N PHE A 293 33.15 -0.25 0.80
CA PHE A 293 33.60 -0.36 2.19
C PHE A 293 34.74 -1.39 2.34
N ASN A 294 35.97 -0.89 2.40
CA ASN A 294 37.20 -1.68 2.51
C ASN A 294 38.14 -1.21 3.64
N GLY A 295 37.61 -0.98 4.85
CA GLY A 295 38.47 -0.69 6.03
C GLY A 295 37.87 0.31 7.01
N ASP A 296 38.50 1.48 7.12
CA ASP A 296 38.12 2.47 8.13
C ASP A 296 36.74 3.08 7.88
N ILE A 297 35.95 3.14 8.95
CA ILE A 297 34.59 3.69 8.96
C ILE A 297 34.69 5.11 9.51
N TYR A 298 34.39 6.09 8.67
CA TYR A 298 34.43 7.50 9.04
C TYR A 298 33.04 8.00 9.46
N LEU A 299 33.00 9.12 10.19
CA LEU A 299 31.74 9.75 10.59
C LEU A 299 30.84 10.07 9.38
N LYS A 300 31.44 10.54 8.28
CA LYS A 300 30.71 10.82 7.02
C LYS A 300 29.97 9.58 6.50
N ASP A 301 30.54 8.38 6.64
CA ASP A 301 29.94 7.16 6.14
C ASP A 301 28.72 6.80 6.99
N ARG A 302 28.82 6.96 8.31
CA ARG A 302 27.69 6.79 9.22
C ARG A 302 26.55 7.75 8.91
N ILE A 303 26.86 9.01 8.65
CA ILE A 303 25.87 10.03 8.24
C ILE A 303 25.18 9.60 6.94
N TYR A 304 25.94 9.14 5.92
CA TYR A 304 25.35 8.66 4.67
C TYR A 304 24.41 7.46 4.90
N LEU A 305 24.82 6.49 5.72
CA LEU A 305 23.99 5.32 6.03
C LEU A 305 22.70 5.70 6.76
N ALA A 306 22.78 6.62 7.74
CA ALA A 306 21.60 7.14 8.43
C ALA A 306 20.66 7.87 7.46
N VAL A 307 21.19 8.71 6.56
CA VAL A 307 20.39 9.42 5.55
C VAL A 307 19.73 8.44 4.58
N TYR A 308 20.45 7.42 4.10
CA TYR A 308 19.88 6.39 3.23
C TYR A 308 18.78 5.60 3.93
N GLY A 309 18.95 5.25 5.20
CA GLY A 309 17.91 4.59 5.98
C GLY A 309 16.64 5.42 6.15
N ILE A 310 16.79 6.72 6.43
CA ILE A 310 15.65 7.63 6.53
C ILE A 310 14.95 7.76 5.17
N LEU A 311 15.69 8.05 4.10
CA LEU A 311 15.12 8.16 2.75
C LEU A 311 14.41 6.87 2.33
N ALA A 312 15.03 5.72 2.58
CA ALA A 312 14.46 4.41 2.28
C ALA A 312 13.14 4.17 3.01
N LEU A 313 13.03 4.58 4.27
CA LEU A 313 11.78 4.48 5.03
C LEU A 313 10.66 5.30 4.38
N PHE A 314 10.95 6.54 3.96
CA PHE A 314 9.95 7.42 3.34
C PHE A 314 9.51 6.97 1.94
N VAL A 315 10.40 6.34 1.16
CA VAL A 315 10.07 5.81 -0.18
C VAL A 315 9.70 4.32 -0.17
N TRP A 316 9.49 3.74 1.02
CA TRP A 316 9.08 2.35 1.20
C TRP A 316 10.07 1.32 0.65
N ALA A 317 11.35 1.67 0.55
CA ALA A 317 12.37 0.78 0.03
C ALA A 317 12.69 -0.34 1.04
N GLY A 318 12.62 -1.59 0.59
CA GLY A 318 13.01 -2.77 1.37
C GLY A 318 12.12 -3.11 2.56
N PHE A 319 10.82 -2.79 2.49
CA PHE A 319 9.79 -3.18 3.48
C PHE A 319 10.18 -2.89 4.93
N ILE A 320 10.71 -1.69 5.20
CA ILE A 320 11.20 -1.22 6.51
C ILE A 320 12.48 -1.96 6.97
N LEU A 321 12.58 -3.28 6.75
CA LEU A 321 13.71 -4.11 7.16
C LEU A 321 15.05 -3.59 6.60
N GLY A 322 15.10 -3.23 5.32
CA GLY A 322 16.30 -2.65 4.73
C GLY A 322 16.73 -1.35 5.43
N SER A 323 15.76 -0.49 5.77
CA SER A 323 15.98 0.75 6.52
C SER A 323 16.47 0.49 7.94
N ILE A 324 15.94 -0.52 8.62
CA ILE A 324 16.40 -0.94 9.96
C ILE A 324 17.84 -1.42 9.89
N ILE A 325 18.18 -2.31 8.95
CA ILE A 325 19.53 -2.86 8.81
C ILE A 325 20.55 -1.74 8.58
N ILE A 326 20.28 -0.82 7.66
CA ILE A 326 21.22 0.26 7.35
C ILE A 326 21.33 1.28 8.49
N PHE A 327 20.24 1.55 9.20
CA PHE A 327 20.25 2.44 10.35
C PHE A 327 21.07 1.84 11.50
N LEU A 328 20.89 0.55 11.80
CA LEU A 328 21.72 -0.18 12.77
C LEU A 328 23.20 -0.17 12.35
N ALA A 329 23.48 -0.41 11.07
CA ALA A 329 24.84 -0.33 10.53
C ALA A 329 25.47 1.06 10.71
N SER A 330 24.66 2.13 10.71
CA SER A 330 25.14 3.50 10.92
C SER A 330 25.58 3.79 12.36
N VAL A 331 25.04 3.07 13.36
CA VAL A 331 25.31 3.31 14.79
C VAL A 331 26.21 2.26 15.43
N LEU A 332 26.31 1.05 14.87
CA LEU A 332 27.08 -0.04 15.45
C LEU A 332 28.58 0.29 15.61
N PRO A 333 29.26 -0.18 16.68
CA PRO A 333 30.68 0.08 16.90
C PRO A 333 31.58 -0.39 15.74
N SER A 334 32.54 0.45 15.33
CA SER A 334 33.44 0.13 14.21
C SER A 334 34.24 -1.17 14.40
N LYS A 335 34.48 -1.61 15.65
CA LYS A 335 35.16 -2.88 15.94
C LYS A 335 34.39 -4.11 15.47
N ILE A 336 33.06 -4.05 15.51
CA ILE A 336 32.19 -5.16 15.07
C ILE A 336 32.08 -5.14 13.54
N LEU A 337 31.95 -3.93 12.98
CA LEU A 337 31.68 -3.69 11.57
C LEU A 337 32.87 -3.93 10.62
N LYS A 338 34.11 -3.94 11.14
CA LYS A 338 35.35 -4.15 10.38
C LYS A 338 35.78 -5.63 10.25
N LYS A 339 35.18 -6.53 11.05
CA LYS A 339 35.42 -7.97 10.93
C LYS A 339 34.83 -8.50 9.62
#